data_AF-A0A1G0N1Q8-F1
#
_entry.id   AF-A0A1G0N1Q8-F1
#
_cell.length_a   1.000
_cell.length_b   1.000
_cell.length_c   1.000
_cell.angle_alpha   90.00
_cell.angle_beta   90.00
_cell.angle_gamma   90.00
#
_symmetry.space_group_name_H-M   'P 1'
#
loop_
_entity.id
_entity.type
_entity.pdbx_description
1 polymer ?
#
loop_
_entity_poly.entity_id
_entity_poly.type
_entity_poly.pdbx_seq_one_letter_code
_entity_poly.pdbx_strand_id
1 'polypeptide(L)'
;MDPLTILGLILGILGIAISIGIAFWQNSRAKNAEAELNGILCSLPSQVLDNMTRLLQNNQSETSGLYGMMNSEKVLHSKYVDLDGDEQEELIVQYPYGAHGSAMQVFGLRNREFKFIAELLTNTPSGFIAEDIDNDGRIEIVAHETSEDFPFVLGLRDEVWYRLESNRFVEIKRTKLYEPHDVDLAYADIDKQTEALSKKGQAV
;
A
#
# COMPACT_ATOMS: atom_id res chain seq x y z
N MET A 1 19.50 34.94 64.43
CA MET A 1 18.56 33.90 63.98
C MET A 1 18.52 32.83 65.04
N ASP A 2 17.33 32.59 65.54
CA ASP A 2 16.97 31.55 66.48
C ASP A 2 17.12 30.16 65.82
N PRO A 3 17.70 29.18 66.53
CA PRO A 3 18.04 27.87 65.96
C PRO A 3 16.82 27.10 65.43
N LEU A 4 15.63 27.38 65.97
CA LEU A 4 14.35 26.85 65.49
C LEU A 4 14.00 27.37 64.08
N THR A 5 14.33 28.62 63.78
CA THR A 5 14.06 29.28 62.50
C THR A 5 15.02 28.77 61.41
N ILE A 6 16.26 28.47 61.79
CA ILE A 6 17.25 27.84 60.90
C ILE A 6 16.83 26.39 60.57
N LEU A 7 16.36 25.63 61.57
CA LEU A 7 15.89 24.26 61.37
C LEU A 7 14.64 24.21 60.46
N GLY A 8 13.71 25.15 60.63
CA GLY A 8 12.52 25.27 59.79
C GLY A 8 12.85 25.57 58.33
N LEU A 9 13.84 26.44 58.07
CA LEU A 9 14.32 26.75 56.72
C LEU A 9 14.99 25.55 56.05
N ILE A 10 15.81 24.80 56.78
CA ILE A 10 16.49 23.59 56.26
C ILE A 10 15.46 22.52 55.88
N LEU A 11 14.46 22.29 56.74
CA LEU A 11 13.40 21.31 56.46
C LEU A 11 12.51 21.74 55.27
N GLY A 12 12.22 23.03 55.14
CA GLY A 12 11.47 23.58 54.01
C GLY A 12 12.21 23.39 52.67
N ILE A 13 13.53 23.66 52.64
CA ILE A 13 14.36 23.47 51.45
C ILE A 13 14.47 21.98 51.08
N LEU A 14 14.60 21.10 52.07
CA LEU A 14 14.68 19.65 51.83
C LEU A 14 13.37 19.10 51.22
N GLY A 15 12.21 19.56 51.69
CA GLY A 15 10.91 19.17 51.17
C GLY A 15 10.69 19.60 49.70
N ILE A 16 11.16 20.80 49.34
CA ILE A 16 11.12 21.30 47.96
C ILE A 16 12.06 20.50 47.05
N ALA A 17 13.27 20.17 47.51
CA ALA A 17 14.22 19.38 46.73
C ALA A 17 13.70 17.95 46.43
N ILE A 18 13.09 17.30 47.42
CA ILE A 18 12.51 15.96 47.27
C ILE A 18 11.32 15.98 46.29
N SER A 19 10.44 16.97 46.40
CA SER A 19 9.29 17.10 45.51
C SER A 19 9.69 17.42 44.06
N ILE A 20 10.71 18.25 43.85
CA ILE A 20 11.30 18.48 42.51
C ILE A 20 11.95 17.20 41.96
N GLY A 21 12.67 16.44 42.79
CA GLY A 21 13.27 15.18 42.39
C GLY A 21 12.24 14.14 41.95
N ILE A 22 11.13 14.01 42.68
CA ILE A 22 10.02 13.11 42.33
C ILE A 22 9.33 13.59 41.05
N ALA A 23 9.09 14.90 40.89
CA ALA A 23 8.50 15.46 39.68
C ALA A 23 9.40 15.25 38.44
N PHE A 24 10.71 15.41 38.59
CA PHE A 24 11.68 15.17 37.51
C PHE A 24 11.76 13.68 37.14
N TRP A 25 11.72 12.79 38.13
CA TRP A 25 11.72 11.34 37.89
C TRP A 25 10.41 10.86 37.21
N GLN A 26 9.26 11.39 37.63
CA GLN A 26 7.98 11.13 36.98
C GLN A 26 7.94 11.68 35.54
N ASN A 27 8.47 12.89 35.31
CA ASN A 27 8.58 13.49 33.98
C ASN A 27 9.53 12.70 33.07
N SER A 28 10.63 12.16 33.60
CA SER A 28 11.54 11.31 32.83
C SER A 28 10.91 9.96 32.50
N ARG A 29 10.15 9.36 33.42
CA ARG A 29 9.38 8.13 33.14
C ARG A 29 8.25 8.38 32.14
N ALA A 30 7.56 9.51 32.24
CA ALA A 30 6.51 9.90 31.30
C ALA A 30 7.09 10.08 29.89
N LYS A 31 8.24 10.74 29.74
CA LYS A 31 8.93 10.87 28.44
C LYS A 31 9.37 9.52 27.86
N ASN A 32 9.87 8.61 28.69
CA ASN A 32 10.25 7.27 28.23
C ASN A 32 9.02 6.43 27.84
N ALA A 33 7.94 6.51 28.63
CA ALA A 33 6.67 5.87 28.31
C ALA A 33 6.00 6.49 27.08
N GLU A 34 6.14 7.79 26.85
CA GLU A 34 5.70 8.47 25.63
C GLU A 34 6.53 8.05 24.42
N ALA A 35 7.85 7.86 24.57
CA ALA A 35 8.70 7.36 23.50
C ALA A 35 8.38 5.89 23.15
N GLU A 36 8.14 5.05 24.17
CA GLU A 36 7.74 3.65 24.01
C GLU A 36 6.32 3.54 23.46
N LEU A 37 5.37 4.35 23.95
CA LEU A 37 4.01 4.46 23.42
C LEU A 37 4.04 5.04 22.00
N ASN A 38 4.92 5.98 21.67
CA ASN A 38 5.11 6.45 20.30
C ASN A 38 5.65 5.35 19.40
N GLY A 39 6.63 4.57 19.86
CA GLY A 39 7.10 3.39 19.13
C GLY A 39 5.98 2.37 18.90
N ILE A 40 5.18 2.09 19.94
CA ILE A 40 4.05 1.17 19.89
C ILE A 40 2.93 1.72 18.99
N LEU A 41 2.61 3.01 19.08
CA LEU A 41 1.62 3.69 18.23
C LEU A 41 2.08 3.82 16.77
N CYS A 42 3.39 3.88 16.52
CA CYS A 42 3.96 3.77 15.18
C CYS A 42 3.90 2.33 14.64
N SER A 43 3.89 1.31 15.50
CA SER A 43 3.75 -0.11 15.10
C SER A 43 2.30 -0.65 15.07
N LEU A 44 1.35 0.07 15.67
CA LEU A 44 -0.06 -0.29 15.73
C LEU A 44 -0.87 -0.12 14.41
N PRO A 45 -0.48 0.69 13.40
CA PRO A 45 -1.24 0.82 12.16
C PRO A 45 -1.16 -0.40 11.25
N SER A 46 0.02 -1.04 11.14
CA SER A 46 0.22 -2.18 10.22
C SER A 46 -0.47 -3.44 10.72
N GLN A 47 -0.30 -3.79 11.99
CA GLN A 47 -0.91 -4.99 12.56
C GLN A 47 -2.45 -4.93 12.58
N VAL A 48 -3.04 -3.76 12.83
CA VAL A 48 -4.52 -3.62 12.81
C VAL A 48 -5.04 -3.67 11.38
N LEU A 49 -4.39 -3.00 10.43
CA LEU A 49 -4.81 -3.01 9.04
C LEU A 49 -4.62 -4.40 8.41
N ASP A 50 -3.50 -5.06 8.65
CA ASP A 50 -3.25 -6.42 8.16
C ASP A 50 -4.27 -7.42 8.70
N ASN A 51 -4.64 -7.30 9.98
CA ASN A 51 -5.69 -8.13 10.57
C ASN A 51 -7.06 -7.80 9.97
N MET A 52 -7.38 -6.52 9.71
CA MET A 52 -8.63 -6.13 9.04
C MET A 52 -8.66 -6.63 7.58
N THR A 53 -7.58 -6.48 6.82
CA THR A 53 -7.44 -6.96 5.44
C THR A 53 -7.57 -8.48 5.38
N ARG A 54 -6.90 -9.22 6.28
CA ARG A 54 -7.04 -10.69 6.39
C ARG A 54 -8.46 -11.12 6.73
N LEU A 55 -9.14 -10.41 7.63
CA LEU A 55 -10.54 -10.69 7.98
C LEU A 55 -11.49 -10.41 6.81
N LEU A 56 -11.21 -9.39 5.99
CA LEU A 56 -11.99 -9.09 4.79
C LEU A 56 -11.72 -10.11 3.66
N GLN A 57 -10.48 -10.56 3.48
CA GLN A 57 -10.09 -11.57 2.48
C GLN A 57 -10.60 -12.98 2.82
N ASN A 58 -10.52 -13.41 4.09
CA ASN A 58 -11.01 -14.72 4.51
C ASN A 58 -12.54 -14.85 4.37
N ASN A 59 -13.29 -13.76 4.50
CA ASN A 59 -14.73 -13.73 4.23
C ASN A 59 -15.09 -13.72 2.73
N GLN A 60 -14.12 -13.53 1.84
CA GLN A 60 -14.31 -13.59 0.38
C GLN A 60 -13.89 -14.93 -0.24
N SER A 61 -13.27 -15.82 0.53
CA SER A 61 -12.68 -17.07 0.01
C SER A 61 -13.70 -18.20 -0.27
N GLU A 62 -15.00 -17.99 -0.09
CA GLU A 62 -16.04 -18.98 -0.44
C GLU A 62 -16.62 -18.85 -1.86
N THR A 63 -16.14 -17.89 -2.68
CA THR A 63 -16.63 -17.70 -4.06
C THR A 63 -15.54 -17.81 -5.12
N SER A 64 -14.48 -18.56 -4.86
CA SER A 64 -13.44 -18.89 -5.85
C SER A 64 -13.89 -20.04 -6.76
N GLY A 65 -14.88 -19.79 -7.61
CA GLY A 65 -15.29 -20.65 -8.70
C GLY A 65 -15.28 -19.88 -10.02
N LEU A 66 -14.11 -19.77 -10.65
CA LEU A 66 -13.87 -19.47 -12.08
C LEU A 66 -14.57 -18.26 -12.77
N TYR A 67 -15.33 -17.40 -12.08
CA TYR A 67 -16.00 -16.23 -12.66
C TYR A 67 -16.00 -15.01 -11.71
N GLY A 68 -14.86 -14.71 -11.07
CA GLY A 68 -14.73 -13.64 -10.06
C GLY A 68 -14.29 -12.27 -10.59
N MET A 69 -14.02 -12.11 -11.89
CA MET A 69 -13.41 -10.87 -12.45
C MET A 69 -14.41 -9.73 -12.76
N MET A 70 -15.69 -9.86 -12.36
CA MET A 70 -16.72 -8.84 -12.63
C MET A 70 -17.60 -8.53 -11.42
N ASN A 71 -17.01 -8.37 -10.23
CA ASN A 71 -17.69 -7.66 -9.15
C ASN A 71 -16.93 -6.37 -8.82
N SER A 72 -17.27 -5.33 -9.57
CA SER A 72 -16.64 -4.01 -9.66
C SER A 72 -16.75 -3.12 -8.41
N GLU A 73 -16.82 -3.70 -7.20
CA GLU A 73 -17.00 -2.89 -5.98
C GLU A 73 -16.07 -3.20 -4.81
N LYS A 74 -15.30 -4.31 -4.79
CA LYS A 74 -14.55 -4.67 -3.57
C LYS A 74 -13.25 -5.44 -3.80
N VAL A 75 -12.27 -4.80 -4.44
CA VAL A 75 -10.87 -5.14 -4.17
C VAL A 75 -10.11 -3.84 -3.90
N LEU A 76 -10.34 -3.31 -2.70
CA LEU A 76 -9.38 -2.44 -2.03
C LEU A 76 -8.33 -3.36 -1.42
N HIS A 77 -7.16 -3.47 -2.05
CA HIS A 77 -6.03 -4.15 -1.43
C HIS A 77 -5.16 -3.09 -0.77
N SER A 78 -4.89 -3.24 0.53
CA SER A 78 -3.95 -2.40 1.25
C SER A 78 -2.89 -3.23 1.96
N LYS A 79 -1.66 -2.74 1.94
CA LYS A 79 -0.49 -3.39 2.53
C LYS A 79 0.48 -2.32 2.99
N TYR A 80 1.20 -2.59 4.08
CA TYR A 80 2.39 -1.83 4.46
C TYR A 80 3.64 -2.50 3.88
N VAL A 81 4.54 -1.69 3.31
CA VAL A 81 5.83 -2.15 2.80
C VAL A 81 6.78 -0.97 2.71
N ASP A 82 8.05 -1.16 3.07
CA ASP A 82 9.12 -0.18 2.87
C ASP A 82 9.44 -0.08 1.37
N LEU A 83 8.84 0.91 0.71
CA LEU A 83 8.85 1.01 -0.75
C LEU A 83 9.99 1.89 -1.25
N ASP A 84 10.45 2.85 -0.44
CA ASP A 84 11.56 3.75 -0.78
C ASP A 84 12.91 3.35 -0.15
N GLY A 85 12.92 2.32 0.72
CA GLY A 85 14.12 1.77 1.34
C GLY A 85 14.63 2.60 2.51
N ASP A 86 13.77 3.39 3.17
CA ASP A 86 14.12 4.23 4.32
C ASP A 86 13.94 3.55 5.69
N GLU A 87 13.70 2.22 5.69
CA GLU A 87 13.38 1.38 6.85
C GLU A 87 12.03 1.72 7.53
N GLN A 88 11.18 2.55 6.90
CA GLN A 88 9.81 2.81 7.33
C GLN A 88 8.84 2.30 6.28
N GLU A 89 7.79 1.60 6.71
CA GLU A 89 6.81 1.08 5.78
C GLU A 89 5.85 2.19 5.30
N GLU A 90 5.66 2.28 3.98
CA GLU A 90 4.59 3.04 3.36
C GLU A 90 3.30 2.22 3.31
N LEU A 91 2.17 2.92 3.46
CA LEU A 91 0.86 2.36 3.19
C LEU A 91 0.59 2.43 1.68
N ILE A 92 0.43 1.26 1.07
CA ILE A 92 -0.05 1.11 -0.30
C ILE A 92 -1.55 0.84 -0.29
N VAL A 93 -2.30 1.54 -1.12
CA VAL A 93 -3.74 1.33 -1.33
C VAL A 93 -4.03 1.17 -2.82
N GLN A 94 -4.52 -0.01 -3.21
CA GLN A 94 -4.95 -0.32 -4.57
C GLN A 94 -6.47 -0.23 -4.68
N TYR A 95 -6.97 0.33 -5.78
CA TYR A 95 -8.41 0.46 -6.02
C TYR A 95 -8.73 0.44 -7.53
N PRO A 96 -9.97 0.08 -7.93
CA PRO A 96 -10.40 0.17 -9.32
C PRO A 96 -10.36 1.62 -9.83
N TYR A 97 -9.90 1.81 -11.07
CA TYR A 97 -9.79 3.13 -11.71
C TYR A 97 -10.35 3.12 -13.13
N GLY A 98 -11.36 3.94 -13.38
CA GLY A 98 -12.05 3.95 -14.67
C GLY A 98 -12.82 2.65 -14.94
N ALA A 99 -13.16 2.40 -16.21
CA ALA A 99 -13.98 1.24 -16.59
C ALA A 99 -13.21 -0.10 -16.55
N HIS A 100 -11.90 -0.05 -16.80
CA HIS A 100 -11.08 -1.25 -16.99
C HIS A 100 -9.70 -1.17 -16.32
N GLY A 101 -9.43 -0.12 -15.53
CA GLY A 101 -8.12 0.11 -14.92
C GLY A 101 -8.09 -0.15 -13.42
N SER A 102 -6.90 -0.04 -12.87
CA SER A 102 -6.66 -0.01 -11.43
C SER A 102 -5.62 1.05 -11.11
N ALA A 103 -5.66 1.57 -9.89
CA ALA A 103 -4.74 2.57 -9.41
C ALA A 103 -4.17 2.12 -8.07
N MET A 104 -2.96 2.58 -7.79
CA MET A 104 -2.26 2.35 -6.54
C MET A 104 -1.75 3.69 -6.02
N GLN A 105 -2.13 4.03 -4.80
CA GLN A 105 -1.63 5.21 -4.09
C GLN A 105 -0.71 4.78 -2.96
N VAL A 106 0.34 5.58 -2.75
CA VAL A 106 1.34 5.36 -1.70
C VAL A 106 1.28 6.51 -0.71
N PHE A 107 1.24 6.17 0.56
CA PHE A 107 1.25 7.13 1.66
C PHE A 107 2.34 6.81 2.67
N GLY A 108 3.17 7.79 2.99
CA GLY A 108 4.12 7.70 4.10
C GLY A 108 3.51 8.20 5.40
N LEU A 109 3.77 7.53 6.51
CA LEU A 109 3.38 8.01 7.84
C LEU A 109 4.46 8.94 8.39
N ARG A 110 4.22 10.24 8.40
CA ARG A 110 5.17 11.24 8.91
C ARG A 110 4.46 12.16 9.91
N ASN A 111 5.06 12.37 11.08
CA ASN A 111 4.46 13.17 12.18
C ASN A 111 3.02 12.73 12.56
N ARG A 112 2.74 11.43 12.55
CA ARG A 112 1.40 10.84 12.79
C ARG A 112 0.33 11.21 11.76
N GLU A 113 0.73 11.69 10.60
CA GLU A 113 -0.18 11.97 9.48
C GLU A 113 0.26 11.17 8.26
N PHE A 114 -0.71 10.60 7.54
CA PHE A 114 -0.45 10.05 6.22
C PHE A 114 -0.25 11.18 5.23
N LYS A 115 0.88 11.14 4.53
CA LYS A 115 1.21 12.05 3.44
C LYS A 115 1.23 11.26 2.15
N PHE A 116 0.51 11.76 1.15
CA PHE A 116 0.56 11.23 -0.20
C PHE A 116 1.99 11.35 -0.75
N ILE A 117 2.51 10.27 -1.31
CA ILE A 117 3.85 10.19 -1.89
C ILE A 117 3.73 10.13 -3.42
N ALA A 118 3.04 9.10 -3.92
CA ALA A 118 2.99 8.78 -5.35
C ALA A 118 1.70 8.04 -5.71
N GLU A 119 1.39 8.01 -7.01
CA GLU A 119 0.30 7.26 -7.61
C GLU A 119 0.80 6.53 -8.85
N LEU A 120 0.36 5.28 -9.03
CA LEU A 120 0.54 4.49 -10.24
C LEU A 120 -0.82 4.11 -10.80
N LEU A 121 -1.01 4.29 -12.10
CA LEU A 121 -2.24 3.95 -12.80
C LEU A 121 -1.95 2.85 -13.81
N THR A 122 -2.84 1.86 -13.91
CA THR A 122 -2.80 0.84 -14.94
C THR A 122 -4.13 0.78 -15.66
N ASN A 123 -4.09 0.40 -16.93
CA ASN A 123 -5.28 0.25 -17.76
C ASN A 123 -5.87 -1.18 -17.69
N THR A 124 -5.53 -1.95 -16.67
CA THR A 124 -6.08 -3.28 -16.44
C THR A 124 -6.62 -3.42 -15.01
N PRO A 125 -7.58 -4.32 -14.77
CA PRO A 125 -8.12 -4.56 -13.44
C PRO A 125 -7.25 -5.54 -12.62
N SER A 126 -6.04 -5.86 -13.09
CA SER A 126 -5.22 -6.96 -12.56
C SER A 126 -4.64 -6.70 -11.17
N GLY A 127 -4.68 -5.45 -10.71
CA GLY A 127 -4.03 -5.03 -9.46
C GLY A 127 -2.51 -4.97 -9.59
N PHE A 128 -1.85 -4.87 -8.43
CA PHE A 128 -0.40 -4.69 -8.32
C PHE A 128 0.20 -5.70 -7.32
N ILE A 129 1.39 -6.20 -7.64
CA ILE A 129 2.20 -7.03 -6.74
C ILE A 129 3.38 -6.18 -6.26
N ALA A 130 3.65 -6.16 -4.95
CA ALA A 130 4.68 -5.33 -4.33
C ALA A 130 5.63 -6.19 -3.49
N GLU A 131 6.77 -6.56 -4.06
CA GLU A 131 7.76 -7.51 -3.50
C GLU A 131 9.18 -7.21 -4.00
N ASP A 132 10.21 -7.67 -3.29
CA ASP A 132 11.61 -7.66 -3.75
C ASP A 132 11.82 -8.88 -4.65
N ILE A 133 11.76 -8.66 -5.97
CA ILE A 133 11.71 -9.75 -6.95
C ILE A 133 13.12 -10.09 -7.43
N ASP A 134 14.00 -9.09 -7.55
CA ASP A 134 15.38 -9.29 -7.98
C ASP A 134 16.37 -9.55 -6.83
N ASN A 135 15.90 -9.51 -5.58
CA ASN A 135 16.66 -9.71 -4.34
C ASN A 135 17.77 -8.65 -4.15
N ASP A 136 17.55 -7.42 -4.62
CA ASP A 136 18.46 -6.29 -4.40
C ASP A 136 18.19 -5.53 -3.08
N GLY A 137 17.18 -5.97 -2.33
CA GLY A 137 16.75 -5.36 -1.06
C GLY A 137 15.81 -4.17 -1.25
N ARG A 138 15.35 -3.89 -2.46
CA ARG A 138 14.34 -2.88 -2.76
C ARG A 138 13.08 -3.56 -3.27
N ILE A 139 11.97 -2.84 -3.20
CA ILE A 139 10.67 -3.38 -3.59
C ILE A 139 10.33 -2.95 -5.00
N GLU A 140 9.97 -3.93 -5.83
CA GLU A 140 9.39 -3.73 -7.14
C GLU A 140 7.87 -3.79 -7.06
N ILE A 141 7.25 -3.00 -7.93
CA ILE A 141 5.82 -3.07 -8.20
C ILE A 141 5.63 -3.71 -9.56
N VAL A 142 5.02 -4.88 -9.60
CA VAL A 142 4.63 -5.53 -10.85
C VAL A 142 3.18 -5.23 -11.15
N ALA A 143 2.94 -4.78 -12.38
CA ALA A 143 1.62 -4.61 -12.95
C ALA A 143 1.52 -5.35 -14.27
N HIS A 144 0.31 -5.78 -14.60
CA HIS A 144 -0.02 -6.19 -15.96
C HIS A 144 -0.65 -5.02 -16.67
N GLU A 145 -0.06 -4.57 -17.78
CA GLU A 145 -0.58 -3.50 -18.60
C GLU A 145 -1.09 -4.03 -19.93
N THR A 146 -2.01 -3.29 -20.54
CA THR A 146 -2.30 -3.51 -21.97
C THR A 146 -1.04 -3.24 -22.75
N SER A 147 -0.67 -4.19 -23.61
CA SER A 147 0.48 -4.01 -24.50
C SER A 147 0.35 -2.73 -25.31
N GLU A 148 1.39 -1.89 -25.32
CA GLU A 148 1.37 -0.59 -25.98
C GLU A 148 1.12 -0.69 -27.50
N ASP A 149 1.51 -1.82 -28.09
CA ASP A 149 1.35 -2.11 -29.51
C ASP A 149 -0.11 -2.42 -29.93
N PHE A 150 -1.02 -2.65 -28.97
CA PHE A 150 -2.32 -3.26 -29.26
C PHE A 150 -3.46 -2.64 -28.47
N PRO A 151 -4.68 -2.56 -29.05
CA PRO A 151 -5.85 -2.12 -28.30
C PRO A 151 -6.22 -3.11 -27.19
N PHE A 152 -6.77 -2.58 -26.09
CA PHE A 152 -7.21 -3.35 -24.91
C PHE A 152 -8.04 -4.60 -25.25
N VAL A 153 -8.90 -4.49 -26.27
CA VAL A 153 -9.82 -5.54 -26.72
C VAL A 153 -9.14 -6.83 -27.15
N LEU A 154 -7.88 -6.77 -27.60
CA LEU A 154 -7.13 -7.97 -27.99
C LEU A 154 -6.67 -8.79 -26.78
N GLY A 155 -6.76 -8.25 -25.57
CA GLY A 155 -6.39 -8.97 -24.36
C GLY A 155 -4.88 -9.22 -24.20
N LEU A 156 -4.04 -8.71 -25.11
CA LEU A 156 -2.58 -8.84 -25.03
C LEU A 156 -2.03 -7.95 -23.91
N ARG A 157 -1.10 -8.50 -23.13
CA ARG A 157 -0.57 -7.87 -21.92
C ARG A 157 0.95 -7.84 -21.89
N ASP A 158 1.46 -6.80 -21.26
CA ASP A 158 2.85 -6.71 -20.83
C ASP A 158 2.90 -6.86 -19.30
N GLU A 159 3.95 -7.51 -18.81
CA GLU A 159 4.36 -7.41 -17.42
C GLU A 159 5.33 -6.24 -17.29
N VAL A 160 5.01 -5.28 -16.42
CA VAL A 160 5.80 -4.08 -16.22
C VAL A 160 6.20 -3.99 -14.77
N TRP A 161 7.49 -3.80 -14.53
CA TRP A 161 8.06 -3.62 -13.21
C TRP A 161 8.37 -2.15 -13.01
N TYR A 162 7.91 -1.60 -11.91
CA TYR A 162 8.17 -0.24 -11.48
C TYR A 162 8.94 -0.24 -10.17
N ARG A 163 9.73 0.81 -9.96
CA ARG A 163 10.36 1.11 -8.67
C ARG A 163 9.98 2.52 -8.25
N LEU A 164 9.77 2.73 -6.96
CA LEU A 164 9.57 4.07 -6.42
C LEU A 164 10.93 4.76 -6.30
N GLU A 165 11.10 5.87 -7.03
CA GLU A 165 12.32 6.67 -6.97
C GLU A 165 11.95 8.14 -6.82
N SER A 166 12.39 8.79 -5.73
CA SER A 166 12.13 10.22 -5.50
C SER A 166 10.65 10.60 -5.61
N ASN A 167 9.78 9.82 -4.93
CA ASN A 167 8.32 10.02 -4.90
C ASN A 167 7.62 9.89 -6.26
N ARG A 168 8.18 9.11 -7.19
CA ARG A 168 7.54 8.76 -8.46
C ARG A 168 7.86 7.33 -8.86
N PHE A 169 6.93 6.69 -9.56
CA PHE A 169 7.19 5.38 -10.14
C PHE A 169 8.01 5.51 -11.43
N VAL A 170 9.06 4.71 -11.52
CA VAL A 170 9.93 4.60 -12.69
C VAL A 170 9.82 3.18 -13.21
N GLU A 171 9.50 3.01 -14.49
CA GLU A 171 9.55 1.71 -15.16
C GLU A 171 11.01 1.25 -15.25
N ILE A 172 11.30 0.07 -14.72
CA ILE A 172 12.64 -0.52 -14.72
C ILE A 172 12.74 -1.73 -15.67
N LYS A 173 11.61 -2.37 -16.00
CA LYS A 173 11.55 -3.53 -16.89
C LYS A 173 10.16 -3.68 -17.48
N ARG A 174 10.09 -4.10 -18.76
CA ARG A 174 8.87 -4.49 -19.45
C ARG A 174 9.09 -5.78 -20.22
N THR A 175 8.17 -6.72 -20.06
CA THR A 175 8.21 -8.03 -20.71
C THR A 175 6.87 -8.30 -21.39
N LYS A 176 6.90 -8.62 -22.68
CA LYS A 176 5.69 -9.03 -23.41
C LYS A 176 5.27 -10.42 -22.93
N LEU A 177 4.01 -10.57 -22.53
CA LEU A 177 3.45 -11.86 -22.09
C LEU A 177 2.75 -12.62 -23.22
N TYR A 178 3.12 -12.31 -24.47
CA TYR A 178 2.53 -12.90 -25.66
C TYR A 178 3.62 -13.14 -26.71
N GLU A 179 3.37 -14.14 -27.53
CA GLU A 179 4.16 -14.46 -28.72
C GLU A 179 3.45 -13.93 -29.98
N PRO A 180 4.16 -13.78 -31.12
CA PRO A 180 3.54 -13.33 -32.36
C PRO A 180 2.31 -14.16 -32.78
N HIS A 181 2.30 -15.46 -32.50
CA HIS A 181 1.16 -16.33 -32.81
C HIS A 181 -0.10 -15.97 -32.02
N ASP A 182 0.03 -15.47 -30.78
CA ASP A 182 -1.11 -15.09 -29.96
C ASP A 182 -1.84 -13.87 -30.54
N VAL A 183 -1.09 -12.99 -31.21
CA VAL A 183 -1.64 -11.83 -31.93
C VAL A 183 -2.55 -12.29 -33.06
N ASP A 184 -2.10 -13.26 -33.87
CA ASP A 184 -2.88 -13.82 -34.96
C ASP A 184 -4.18 -14.47 -34.45
N LEU A 185 -4.09 -15.20 -33.33
CA LEU A 185 -5.25 -15.83 -32.69
C LEU A 185 -6.25 -14.79 -32.18
N ALA A 186 -5.76 -13.70 -31.55
CA ALA A 186 -6.62 -12.64 -31.03
C ALA A 186 -7.40 -11.93 -32.14
N TYR A 187 -6.75 -11.62 -33.27
CA TYR A 187 -7.46 -11.05 -34.42
C TYR A 187 -8.47 -12.02 -35.04
N ALA A 188 -8.10 -13.29 -35.19
CA ALA A 188 -9.02 -14.31 -35.73
C ALA A 188 -10.27 -14.49 -34.85
N ASP A 189 -10.17 -14.29 -33.54
CA ASP A 189 -11.33 -14.32 -32.65
C ASP A 189 -12.25 -13.11 -32.84
N ILE A 190 -11.68 -11.90 -32.94
CA ILE A 190 -12.44 -10.68 -33.22
C ILE A 190 -13.20 -10.79 -34.55
N ASP A 191 -12.57 -11.33 -35.60
CA ASP A 191 -13.21 -11.51 -36.89
C ASP A 191 -14.40 -12.47 -36.80
N LYS A 192 -14.24 -13.61 -36.10
CA LYS A 192 -15.33 -14.57 -35.86
C LYS A 192 -16.49 -13.95 -35.08
N GLN A 193 -16.19 -13.17 -34.04
CA GLN A 193 -17.21 -12.47 -33.26
C GLN A 193 -17.96 -11.45 -34.13
N THR A 194 -17.23 -10.70 -34.96
CA THR A 194 -17.79 -9.71 -35.88
C THR A 194 -18.71 -10.35 -36.92
N GLU A 195 -18.30 -11.48 -37.50
CA GLU A 195 -19.14 -12.26 -38.43
C GLU A 195 -20.40 -12.79 -37.74
N ALA A 196 -20.28 -13.29 -36.52
CA ALA A 196 -21.41 -13.82 -35.76
C ALA A 196 -22.44 -12.71 -35.44
N LEU A 197 -21.96 -11.51 -35.09
CA LEU A 197 -22.82 -10.34 -34.87
C LEU A 197 -23.48 -9.86 -36.16
N SER A 198 -22.75 -9.82 -37.28
CA SER A 198 -23.30 -9.46 -38.58
C SER A 198 -24.46 -10.40 -38.99
N LYS A 199 -24.28 -11.71 -38.82
CA LYS A 199 -25.32 -12.72 -39.11
C LYS A 199 -26.55 -12.57 -38.21
N LYS A 200 -26.36 -12.20 -36.93
CA LYS A 200 -27.47 -11.93 -36.01
C LYS A 200 -28.22 -10.64 -36.35
N GLY A 201 -27.51 -9.60 -36.81
CA GLY A 201 -28.10 -8.33 -37.22
C GLY A 201 -28.93 -8.41 -38.52
N GLN A 202 -28.64 -9.39 -39.39
CA GLN A 202 -29.43 -9.67 -40.59
C GLN A 202 -30.67 -10.55 -40.35
N ALA A 203 -30.83 -11.09 -39.13
CA ALA A 203 -31.95 -11.97 -38.75
C ALA A 203 -33.11 -11.23 -38.05
N VAL A 204 -33.14 -9.88 -38.13
CA VAL A 204 -34.20 -9.02 -37.59
C VAL A 204 -35.05 -8.45 -38.71
#